data_AF-X0UTZ5-F1
#
_entry.id   AF-X0UTZ5-F1
#
_cell.length_a   1.000
_cell.length_b   1.000
_cell.length_c   1.000
_cell.angle_alpha   90.00
_cell.angle_beta   90.00
_cell.angle_gamma   90.00
#
_symmetry.space_group_name_H-M   'P 1'
#
loop_
_entity.id
_entity.type
_entity.pdbx_description
1 polymer ?
#
loop_
_entity_poly.entity_id
_entity_poly.type
_entity_poly.pdbx_seq_one_letter_code
_entity_poly.pdbx_strand_id
1 'polypeptide(L)'
;MNANIQNRLRKAKQRIKRRLDGVREDRGKPMFQTPNLRMELADKVRAIGTGGIGLVHRLAQQTGLVEAIDRRLHLLKIHRPYHESDHVLNLAYNAMCDGIRLEDIELRRNDEVFLDALGTERIPDPTTAGDFCRRFA
;
A
#
# COMPACT_ATOMS: atom_id res chain seq x y z
N MET A 1 -20.85 -13.86 -17.70
CA MET A 1 -20.25 -12.64 -17.10
C MET A 1 -20.30 -11.52 -18.13
N ASN A 2 -20.80 -10.32 -17.80
CA ASN A 2 -21.05 -9.23 -18.76
C ASN A 2 -19.74 -8.68 -19.38
N ALA A 3 -19.67 -8.50 -20.70
CA ALA A 3 -18.48 -8.04 -21.43
C ALA A 3 -17.93 -6.70 -20.93
N ASN A 4 -18.82 -5.82 -20.44
CA ASN A 4 -18.42 -4.55 -19.83
C ASN A 4 -17.65 -4.75 -18.51
N ILE A 5 -18.04 -5.74 -17.69
CA ILE A 5 -17.34 -6.06 -16.44
C ILE A 5 -15.96 -6.64 -16.74
N GLN A 6 -15.86 -7.56 -17.70
CA GLN A 6 -14.59 -8.13 -18.15
C GLN A 6 -13.62 -7.05 -18.65
N ASN A 7 -14.10 -6.12 -19.46
CA ASN A 7 -13.28 -5.01 -19.94
C ASN A 7 -12.81 -4.08 -18.81
N ARG A 8 -13.65 -3.80 -17.81
CA ARG A 8 -13.25 -3.01 -16.63
C ARG A 8 -12.16 -3.72 -15.82
N LEU A 9 -12.31 -5.03 -15.55
CA LEU A 9 -11.31 -5.82 -14.84
C LEU A 9 -9.98 -5.89 -15.61
N ARG A 10 -10.01 -6.09 -16.93
CA ARG A 10 -8.81 -6.09 -17.78
C ARG A 10 -8.07 -4.76 -17.71
N LYS A 11 -8.79 -3.64 -17.80
CA LYS A 11 -8.19 -2.30 -17.67
C LYS A 11 -7.57 -2.07 -16.29
N ALA A 12 -8.23 -2.52 -15.21
CA ALA A 12 -7.69 -2.43 -13.85
C ALA A 12 -6.38 -3.22 -13.72
N LYS A 13 -6.36 -4.48 -14.15
CA LYS A 13 -5.13 -5.31 -14.18
C LYS A 13 -4.00 -4.65 -14.98
N GLN A 14 -4.32 -4.05 -16.13
CA GLN A 14 -3.33 -3.33 -16.93
C GLN A 14 -2.78 -2.09 -16.21
N ARG A 15 -3.62 -1.34 -15.47
CA ARG A 15 -3.16 -0.20 -14.67
C ARG A 15 -2.23 -0.65 -13.55
N ILE A 16 -2.59 -1.71 -12.82
CA ILE A 16 -1.76 -2.27 -11.76
C ILE A 16 -0.42 -2.75 -12.31
N LYS A 17 -0.43 -3.49 -13.43
CA LYS A 17 0.81 -3.93 -14.09
C LYS A 17 1.73 -2.74 -14.40
N ARG A 18 1.19 -1.68 -15.01
CA ARG A 18 1.95 -0.45 -15.30
C ARG A 18 2.53 0.19 -14.03
N ARG A 19 1.77 0.23 -12.93
CA ARG A 19 2.26 0.73 -11.63
C ARG A 19 3.41 -0.10 -11.07
N LEU A 20 3.42 -1.41 -11.31
CA LEU A 20 4.46 -2.33 -10.85
C LEU A 20 5.72 -2.34 -11.76
N ASP A 21 5.57 -2.03 -13.05
CA ASP A 21 6.64 -2.07 -14.05
C ASP A 21 7.67 -0.92 -13.93
N GLY A 22 7.39 0.13 -13.14
CA GLY A 22 8.30 1.27 -12.93
C GLY A 22 9.56 0.98 -12.08
N VAL A 23 10.57 1.84 -12.20
CA VAL A 23 11.86 1.75 -11.49
C VAL A 23 11.67 1.82 -9.96
N ARG A 24 12.41 0.99 -9.23
CA ARG A 24 12.38 0.87 -7.76
C ARG A 24 13.44 1.74 -7.08
N GLU A 25 13.56 3.00 -7.49
CA GLU A 25 14.51 3.95 -6.90
C GLU A 25 13.98 4.55 -5.60
N ASP A 26 14.90 4.89 -4.70
CA ASP A 26 14.58 5.69 -3.52
C ASP A 26 14.08 7.07 -3.96
N ARG A 27 12.97 7.51 -3.37
CA ARG A 27 12.40 8.84 -3.61
C ARG A 27 12.80 9.84 -2.53
N GLY A 28 13.64 9.45 -1.58
CA GLY A 28 14.05 10.25 -0.41
C GLY A 28 12.91 10.43 0.61
N LYS A 29 11.82 9.69 0.45
CA LYS A 29 10.62 9.75 1.30
C LYS A 29 9.88 8.41 1.22
N PRO A 30 9.08 8.06 2.24
CA PRO A 30 8.27 6.85 2.23
C PRO A 30 7.38 6.75 0.99
N MET A 31 7.19 5.52 0.50
CA MET A 31 6.40 5.20 -0.67
C MET A 31 4.89 5.39 -0.42
N PHE A 32 4.43 5.23 0.82
CA PHE A 32 3.06 5.54 1.22
C PHE A 32 2.91 7.05 1.42
N GLN A 33 1.87 7.61 0.81
CA GLN A 33 1.62 9.05 0.81
C GLN A 33 0.16 9.28 1.16
N THR A 34 -0.18 10.38 1.83
CA THR A 34 -1.60 10.74 1.97
C THR A 34 -2.07 11.39 0.66
N PRO A 35 -2.96 10.74 -0.11
CA PRO A 35 -3.63 11.46 -1.18
C PRO A 35 -4.54 12.53 -0.57
N ASN A 36 -4.88 13.57 -1.33
CA ASN A 36 -6.02 14.43 -1.00
C ASN A 36 -7.29 13.58 -1.07
N LEU A 37 -7.60 12.87 0.03
CA LEU A 37 -8.69 11.92 0.12
C LEU A 37 -10.01 12.70 0.13
N ARG A 38 -10.55 12.92 -1.05
CA ARG A 38 -11.90 13.48 -1.22
C ARG A 38 -12.89 12.34 -0.99
N MET A 39 -13.28 12.18 0.27
CA MET A 39 -14.40 11.30 0.64
C MET A 39 -15.68 11.94 0.10
N GLU A 40 -16.20 11.41 -1.01
CA GLU A 40 -17.45 11.87 -1.59
C GLU A 40 -18.48 10.74 -1.46
N LEU A 41 -19.63 11.04 -0.86
CA LEU A 41 -20.76 10.12 -0.78
C LEU A 41 -21.45 10.10 -2.17
N ALA A 42 -20.87 9.37 -3.13
CA ALA A 42 -21.31 9.39 -4.54
C ALA A 42 -21.99 8.08 -4.96
N ASP A 43 -23.08 8.14 -5.74
CA ASP A 43 -23.88 6.98 -6.20
C ASP A 43 -23.12 5.93 -7.04
N LYS A 44 -21.90 6.21 -7.48
CA LYS A 44 -21.00 5.28 -8.19
C LYS A 44 -19.73 5.03 -7.39
N VAL A 45 -19.87 4.47 -6.19
CA VAL A 45 -18.74 4.18 -5.30
C VAL A 45 -17.85 3.07 -5.88
N ARG A 46 -16.55 3.34 -6.05
CA ARG A 46 -15.52 2.28 -6.00
C ARG A 46 -15.29 1.96 -4.53
N ALA A 47 -16.22 1.21 -3.93
CA ALA A 47 -16.15 0.85 -2.52
C ALA A 47 -15.19 -0.31 -2.31
N ILE A 48 -14.39 -0.24 -1.27
CA ILE A 48 -13.63 -1.38 -0.70
C ILE A 48 -14.17 -1.64 0.70
N GLY A 49 -14.19 -2.90 1.12
CA GLY A 49 -14.56 -3.27 2.49
C GLY A 49 -13.68 -2.59 3.55
N THR A 50 -12.50 -2.13 3.15
CA THR A 50 -11.48 -1.49 3.99
C THR A 50 -11.30 0.00 3.64
N GLY A 51 -12.38 0.70 3.26
CA GLY A 51 -12.33 2.11 2.82
C GLY A 51 -11.75 3.11 3.83
N GLY A 52 -11.69 2.74 5.10
CA GLY A 52 -11.05 3.53 6.15
C GLY A 52 -9.52 3.56 6.10
N ILE A 53 -8.87 2.74 5.25
CA ILE A 53 -7.41 2.61 5.29
C ILE A 53 -6.67 3.92 4.99
N GLY A 54 -7.21 4.75 4.09
CA GLY A 54 -6.65 6.08 3.82
C GLY A 54 -6.73 7.02 5.04
N LEU A 55 -7.78 6.89 5.87
CA LEU A 55 -7.90 7.64 7.13
C LEU A 55 -6.92 7.15 8.18
N VAL A 56 -6.75 5.82 8.28
CA VAL A 56 -5.75 5.22 9.19
C VAL A 56 -4.35 5.69 8.83
N HIS A 57 -4.01 5.70 7.54
CA HIS A 57 -2.71 6.20 7.10
C HIS A 57 -2.52 7.69 7.36
N ARG A 58 -3.56 8.50 7.11
CA ARG A 58 -3.55 9.92 7.44
C ARG A 58 -3.35 10.16 8.93
N LEU A 59 -4.02 9.38 9.78
CA LEU A 59 -3.82 9.43 11.23
C LEU A 59 -2.36 9.13 11.59
N ALA A 60 -1.78 8.05 11.06
CA ALA A 60 -0.39 7.69 11.31
C ALA A 60 0.59 8.82 10.92
N GLN A 61 0.36 9.51 9.80
CA GLN A 61 1.15 10.68 9.42
C GLN A 61 0.93 11.85 10.38
N GLN A 62 -0.33 12.20 10.70
CA GLN A 62 -0.63 13.35 11.57
C GLN A 62 -0.14 13.18 13.01
N THR A 63 -0.03 11.94 13.49
CA THR A 63 0.54 11.66 14.81
C THR A 63 2.08 11.63 14.82
N GLY A 64 2.72 11.76 13.65
CA GLY A 64 4.17 11.63 13.52
C GLY A 64 4.68 10.18 13.63
N LEU A 65 3.79 9.17 13.47
CA LEU A 65 4.14 7.76 13.63
C LEU A 65 5.07 7.29 12.51
N VAL A 66 4.81 7.73 11.27
CA VAL A 66 5.63 7.39 10.10
C VAL A 66 7.07 7.85 10.30
N GLU A 67 7.23 9.13 10.66
CA GLU A 67 8.53 9.76 10.92
C GLU A 67 9.21 9.18 12.17
N ALA A 68 8.43 8.76 13.18
CA ALA A 68 8.97 8.12 14.36
C ALA A 68 9.53 6.73 14.06
N ILE A 69 8.90 5.95 13.16
CA ILE A 69 9.41 4.66 12.71
C ILE A 69 10.72 4.86 11.94
N ASP A 70 10.73 5.72 10.91
CA ASP A 70 11.91 5.92 10.07
C ASP A 70 13.10 6.52 10.84
N ARG A 71 12.84 7.27 11.92
CA ARG A 71 13.90 7.79 12.81
C ARG A 71 14.45 6.76 13.79
N ARG A 72 13.69 5.73 14.14
CA ARG A 72 14.06 4.77 15.21
C ARG A 72 14.47 3.42 14.68
N LEU A 73 14.03 3.07 13.48
CA LEU A 73 14.27 1.78 12.86
C LEU A 73 15.18 1.98 11.64
N HIS A 74 16.32 1.30 11.63
CA HIS A 74 17.34 1.42 10.59
C HIS A 74 17.81 0.03 10.16
N LEU A 75 16.92 -0.74 9.55
CA LEU A 75 17.17 -2.13 9.12
C LEU A 75 17.64 -2.22 7.67
N LEU A 76 17.32 -1.20 6.87
CA LEU A 76 17.67 -1.14 5.46
C LEU A 76 18.96 -0.34 5.29
N LYS A 77 19.93 -0.91 4.57
CA LYS A 77 21.14 -0.18 4.17
C LYS A 77 20.87 0.79 3.01
N ILE A 78 19.90 0.45 2.18
CA ILE A 78 19.50 1.20 0.99
C ILE A 78 17.98 1.05 0.87
N HIS A 79 17.27 2.16 0.70
CA HIS A 79 15.83 2.18 0.40
C HIS A 79 15.60 1.98 -1.10
N ARG A 80 14.76 1.00 -1.47
CA ARG A 80 14.41 0.72 -2.89
C ARG A 80 13.04 0.05 -3.05
N PRO A 81 11.96 0.80 -3.30
CA PRO A 81 11.75 2.22 -2.99
C PRO A 81 11.26 2.45 -1.55
N TYR A 82 11.16 1.38 -0.75
CA TYR A 82 10.47 1.40 0.54
C TYR A 82 11.39 1.84 1.68
N HIS A 83 10.85 2.69 2.55
CA HIS A 83 11.40 3.07 3.85
C HIS A 83 10.91 2.08 4.93
N GLU A 84 11.54 2.07 6.09
CA GLU A 84 11.16 1.19 7.21
C GLU A 84 9.68 1.33 7.59
N SER A 85 9.17 2.55 7.60
CA SER A 85 7.76 2.84 7.84
C SER A 85 6.84 2.20 6.81
N ASP A 86 7.20 2.17 5.52
CA ASP A 86 6.41 1.50 4.49
C ASP A 86 6.28 0.00 4.79
N HIS A 87 7.37 -0.64 5.22
CA HIS A 87 7.35 -2.07 5.54
C HIS A 87 6.50 -2.36 6.79
N VAL A 88 6.67 -1.57 7.86
CA VAL A 88 5.92 -1.73 9.10
C VAL A 88 4.43 -1.49 8.87
N LEU A 89 4.08 -0.41 8.17
CA LEU A 89 2.70 -0.06 7.89
C LEU A 89 2.06 -1.05 6.91
N ASN A 90 2.81 -1.60 5.94
CA ASN A 90 2.28 -2.63 5.05
C ASN A 90 1.80 -3.87 5.82
N LEU A 91 2.58 -4.32 6.82
CA LEU A 91 2.20 -5.44 7.68
C LEU A 91 0.97 -5.10 8.53
N ALA A 92 0.97 -3.92 9.16
CA ALA A 92 -0.15 -3.48 9.99
C ALA A 92 -1.46 -3.33 9.18
N TYR A 93 -1.37 -2.73 7.98
CA TYR A 93 -2.51 -2.53 7.10
C TYR A 93 -3.03 -3.83 6.53
N ASN A 94 -2.16 -4.80 6.24
CA ASN A 94 -2.58 -6.13 5.85
C ASN A 94 -3.47 -6.75 6.95
N ALA A 95 -3.02 -6.70 8.21
CA ALA A 95 -3.80 -7.21 9.35
C ALA A 95 -5.14 -6.46 9.56
N MET A 96 -5.14 -5.13 9.45
CA MET A 96 -6.37 -4.32 9.53
C MET A 96 -7.34 -4.58 8.38
N CYS A 97 -6.88 -5.20 7.30
CA CYS A 97 -7.64 -5.51 6.11
C CYS A 97 -7.99 -7.01 6.00
N ASP A 98 -8.14 -7.67 7.16
CA ASP A 98 -8.44 -9.10 7.34
C ASP A 98 -7.37 -10.06 6.83
N GLY A 99 -6.15 -9.57 6.57
CA GLY A 99 -5.00 -10.39 6.22
C GLY A 99 -4.47 -11.13 7.45
N ILE A 100 -4.31 -12.44 7.34
CA ILE A 100 -3.80 -13.30 8.42
C ILE A 100 -2.43 -13.91 8.07
N ARG A 101 -1.99 -13.78 6.81
CA ARG A 101 -0.69 -14.23 6.32
C ARG A 101 0.00 -13.18 5.45
N LEU A 102 1.29 -13.34 5.20
CA LEU A 102 2.04 -12.45 4.33
C LEU A 102 1.54 -12.52 2.88
N GLU A 103 1.10 -13.69 2.42
CA GLU A 103 0.57 -13.90 1.08
C GLU A 103 -0.68 -13.06 0.80
N ASP A 104 -1.45 -12.70 1.84
CA ASP A 104 -2.64 -11.87 1.72
C ASP A 104 -2.31 -10.44 1.23
N ILE A 105 -1.05 -10.01 1.38
CA ILE A 105 -0.56 -8.74 0.83
C ILE A 105 -0.72 -8.71 -0.70
N GLU A 106 -0.67 -9.86 -1.37
CA GLU A 106 -0.86 -9.92 -2.83
C GLU A 106 -2.28 -9.51 -3.23
N LEU A 107 -3.29 -9.74 -2.38
CA LEU A 107 -4.64 -9.23 -2.61
C LEU A 107 -4.64 -7.70 -2.60
N ARG A 108 -3.89 -7.08 -1.68
CA ARG A 108 -3.79 -5.62 -1.56
C ARG A 108 -2.98 -5.00 -2.70
N ARG A 109 -1.89 -5.65 -3.14
CA ARG A 109 -1.11 -5.24 -4.32
C ARG A 109 -1.95 -5.21 -5.60
N ASN A 110 -2.95 -6.06 -5.69
CA ASN A 110 -3.84 -6.16 -6.85
C ASN A 110 -5.16 -5.39 -6.68
N ASP A 111 -5.27 -4.56 -5.62
CA ASP A 111 -6.42 -3.69 -5.40
C ASP A 111 -6.08 -2.23 -5.72
N GLU A 112 -6.55 -1.77 -6.88
CA GLU A 112 -6.34 -0.39 -7.34
C GLU A 112 -6.88 0.64 -6.34
N VAL A 113 -8.01 0.36 -5.69
CA VAL A 113 -8.66 1.30 -4.77
C VAL A 113 -7.89 1.37 -3.45
N PHE A 114 -7.37 0.24 -2.97
CA PHE A 114 -6.48 0.21 -1.82
C PHE A 114 -5.20 1.03 -2.05
N LEU A 115 -4.56 0.84 -3.22
CA LEU A 115 -3.37 1.60 -3.61
C LEU A 115 -3.68 3.10 -3.74
N ASP A 116 -4.81 3.44 -4.35
CA ASP A 116 -5.27 4.82 -4.48
C ASP A 116 -5.53 5.46 -3.10
N ALA A 117 -6.11 4.72 -2.15
CA ALA A 117 -6.37 5.19 -0.79
C ALA A 117 -5.09 5.45 0.01
N LEU A 118 -4.02 4.71 -0.26
CA LEU A 118 -2.68 4.91 0.30
C LEU A 118 -1.80 5.85 -0.53
N GLY A 119 -2.37 6.51 -1.56
CA GLY A 119 -1.65 7.45 -2.41
C GLY A 119 -0.40 6.86 -3.07
N THR A 120 -0.39 5.56 -3.30
CA THR A 120 0.82 4.82 -3.68
C THR A 120 0.65 4.02 -4.95
N GLU A 121 1.75 3.82 -5.66
CA GLU A 121 1.77 3.00 -6.87
C GLU A 121 1.95 1.51 -6.54
N ARG A 122 2.61 1.21 -5.41
CA ARG A 122 3.02 -0.15 -5.06
C ARG A 122 3.27 -0.27 -3.57
N ILE A 123 3.09 -1.48 -3.06
CA ILE A 123 3.43 -1.87 -1.70
C ILE A 123 4.41 -3.06 -1.72
N PRO A 124 5.19 -3.27 -0.64
CA PRO A 124 6.05 -4.45 -0.52
C PRO A 124 5.28 -5.74 -0.83
N ASP A 125 5.82 -6.63 -1.66
CA ASP A 125 5.21 -7.96 -1.87
C ASP A 125 5.45 -8.89 -0.67
N PRO A 126 4.75 -10.05 -0.61
CA PRO A 126 4.93 -11.02 0.47
C PRO A 126 6.40 -11.42 0.70
N THR A 127 7.19 -11.56 -0.37
CA THR A 127 8.61 -11.94 -0.26
C THR A 127 9.46 -10.79 0.27
N THR A 128 9.20 -9.55 -0.17
CA THR A 128 9.83 -8.34 0.37
C THR A 128 9.47 -8.14 1.86
N ALA A 129 8.22 -8.39 2.23
CA ALA A 129 7.77 -8.31 3.63
C ALA A 129 8.46 -9.39 4.49
N GLY A 130 8.59 -10.62 3.97
CA GLY A 130 9.34 -11.69 4.63
C GLY A 130 10.83 -11.35 4.80
N ASP A 131 11.47 -10.77 3.78
CA ASP A 131 12.87 -10.31 3.90
C ASP A 131 13.03 -9.27 5.01
N PHE A 132 12.10 -8.31 5.08
CA PHE A 132 12.11 -7.29 6.13
C PHE A 132 11.99 -7.89 7.53
N CYS A 133 11.07 -8.83 7.76
CA CYS A 133 10.90 -9.48 9.06
C CYS A 133 12.16 -10.22 9.53
N ARG A 134 12.94 -10.81 8.60
CA ARG A 134 14.19 -11.52 8.94
C ARG A 134 15.28 -10.62 9.48
N ARG A 135 15.19 -9.30 9.27
CA ARG A 135 16.22 -8.33 9.72
C ARG A 135 16.12 -7.99 11.21
N PHE A 136 15.10 -8.47 11.91
CA PHE A 136 14.94 -8.30 13.35
C PHE A 136 15.56 -9.43 14.19
N ALA A 137 16.09 -10.47 13.55
CA ALA A 137 16.72 -11.63 14.19
C ALA A 137 18.24 -11.50 14.28
#